data_AF-A0A7R8ZVL6-F1
#
_entry.id   AF-A0A7R8ZVL6-F1
#
_cell.length_a   1.000
_cell.length_b   1.000
_cell.length_c   1.000
_cell.angle_alpha   90.00
_cell.angle_beta   90.00
_cell.angle_gamma   90.00
#
_symmetry.space_group_name_H-M   'P 1'
#
loop_
_entity.id
_entity.type
_entity.pdbx_description
1 polymer ?
#
loop_
_entity_poly.entity_id
_entity_poly.type
_entity_poly.pdbx_seq_one_letter_code
_entity_poly.pdbx_strand_id
1 'polypeptide(L)'
;MNKASDSVKIRLDKWLWAARFFKTRSLASAAVNGGKVHVNDQRVKASRSVNLGDSVRVHRGFDTYDIIVQGLTDKRGSATIAQTLYSETPESVAKREEATAMRKAQNAGMRPSEGRPSGRNRRGKVVLIERRYEPLGWALPGGFVDVGERLESAAVREAKEEISLEVELVCLLGCYSDPERDARGHTVSAVFIGDAQGKPVAADDAKTIALVEPDDQSHPLAFDHGLIMKDYRRWLETGEVAPLRF
;
A
#
# COMPACT_ATOMS: atom_id res chain seq x y z
N MET A 1 38.89 -8.77 35.70
CA MET A 1 38.94 -7.79 34.59
C MET A 1 37.85 -8.17 33.59
N ASN A 2 36.68 -7.52 33.66
CA ASN A 2 35.58 -7.78 32.73
C ASN A 2 35.89 -7.12 31.40
N LYS A 3 35.99 -7.92 30.33
CA LYS A 3 36.05 -7.44 28.94
C LYS A 3 34.85 -6.53 28.71
N ALA A 4 35.12 -5.25 28.42
CA ALA A 4 34.12 -4.36 27.86
C ALA A 4 33.51 -5.04 26.63
N SER A 5 32.21 -5.29 26.66
CA SER A 5 31.47 -5.85 25.54
C SER A 5 31.63 -4.91 24.34
N ASP A 6 32.24 -5.40 23.25
CA ASP A 6 32.27 -4.67 21.98
C ASP A 6 30.83 -4.28 21.61
N SER A 7 30.53 -2.98 21.69
CA SER A 7 29.23 -2.44 21.30
C SER A 7 29.05 -2.69 19.80
N VAL A 8 28.16 -3.62 19.44
CA VAL A 8 27.85 -3.89 18.03
C VAL A 8 27.25 -2.61 17.43
N LYS A 9 28.05 -1.87 16.64
CA LYS A 9 27.60 -0.65 15.98
C LYS A 9 26.78 -1.00 14.75
N ILE A 10 25.47 -0.81 14.82
CA ILE A 10 24.55 -1.07 13.71
C ILE A 10 24.08 0.25 13.12
N ARG A 11 24.13 0.39 11.79
CA ARG A 11 23.60 1.57 11.09
C ARG A 11 22.07 1.59 11.18
N LEU A 12 21.51 2.78 11.35
CA LEU A 12 20.07 3.02 11.43
C LEU A 12 19.32 2.44 10.23
N ASP A 13 19.81 2.65 9.01
CA ASP A 13 19.19 2.08 7.81
C ASP A 13 19.12 0.55 7.82
N LYS A 14 20.19 -0.11 8.27
CA LYS A 14 20.29 -1.56 8.39
C LYS A 14 19.38 -2.07 9.50
N TRP A 15 19.32 -1.36 10.63
CA TRP A 15 18.47 -1.72 11.74
C TRP A 15 16.98 -1.58 11.41
N LEU A 16 16.56 -0.49 10.77
CA LEU A 16 15.16 -0.29 10.35
C LEU A 16 14.68 -1.37 9.36
N TRP A 17 15.57 -1.82 8.48
CA TRP A 17 15.32 -2.97 7.61
C TRP A 17 15.20 -4.28 8.39
N ALA A 18 16.08 -4.52 9.36
CA ALA A 18 16.03 -5.70 10.22
C ALA A 18 14.77 -5.73 11.10
N ALA A 19 14.37 -4.59 11.64
CA ALA A 19 13.13 -4.35 12.37
C ALA A 19 11.87 -4.30 11.48
N ARG A 20 12.04 -4.53 10.17
CA ARG A 20 10.96 -4.67 9.17
C ARG A 20 10.08 -3.42 8.95
N PHE A 21 10.54 -2.24 9.35
CA PHE A 21 9.87 -0.98 8.98
C PHE A 21 9.94 -0.71 7.47
N PHE A 22 10.97 -1.24 6.78
CA PHE A 22 11.12 -1.09 5.33
C PHE A 22 11.45 -2.41 4.63
N LYS A 23 10.96 -2.58 3.39
CA LYS A 23 11.17 -3.78 2.57
C LYS A 23 12.64 -3.98 2.19
N THR A 24 13.36 -2.90 1.89
CA THR A 24 14.77 -2.95 1.51
C THR A 24 15.58 -1.93 2.31
N ARG A 25 16.88 -2.16 2.43
CA ARG A 25 17.78 -1.21 3.09
C ARG A 25 17.85 0.13 2.33
N SER A 26 17.76 0.10 1.00
CA SER A 26 17.74 1.33 0.18
C SER A 26 16.51 2.20 0.48
N LEU A 27 15.34 1.58 0.67
CA LEU A 27 14.13 2.30 1.10
C LEU A 27 14.28 2.88 2.51
N ALA A 28 14.90 2.15 3.44
CA ALA A 28 15.19 2.68 4.77
C ALA A 28 16.14 3.89 4.70
N SER A 29 17.21 3.81 3.90
CA SER A 29 18.14 4.92 3.71
C SER A 29 17.45 6.14 3.08
N ALA A 30 16.60 5.93 2.07
CA ALA A 30 15.83 6.99 1.43
C ALA A 30 14.84 7.64 2.42
N ALA A 31 14.14 6.86 3.24
CA ALA A 31 13.21 7.36 4.25
C ALA A 31 13.92 8.21 5.32
N VAL A 32 15.06 7.75 5.83
CA VAL A 32 15.86 8.51 6.80
C VAL A 32 16.35 9.82 6.19
N ASN A 33 16.99 9.75 5.02
CA ASN A 33 17.52 10.95 4.37
C ASN A 33 16.41 11.91 3.92
N GLY A 34 15.22 11.40 3.59
CA GLY A 34 14.02 12.17 3.25
C GLY A 34 13.29 12.77 4.46
N GLY A 35 13.79 12.57 5.69
CA GLY A 35 13.19 13.14 6.90
C GLY A 35 11.94 12.40 7.40
N LYS A 36 11.67 11.18 6.89
CA LYS A 36 10.58 10.33 7.38
C LYS A 36 10.96 9.57 8.65
N VAL A 37 12.22 9.64 9.08
CA VAL A 37 12.71 9.02 10.31
C VAL A 37 13.49 10.03 11.13
N HIS A 38 13.16 10.12 12.41
CA HIS A 38 13.86 10.93 13.41
C HIS A 38 14.37 10.03 14.52
N VAL A 39 15.53 10.36 15.09
CA VAL A 39 16.07 9.67 16.26
C VAL A 39 16.33 10.69 17.36
N ASN A 40 15.78 10.44 18.55
CA ASN A 40 15.77 11.36 19.69
C ASN A 40 15.30 12.77 19.26
N ASP A 41 14.19 12.81 18.51
CA ASP A 41 13.58 14.01 17.92
C ASP A 41 14.48 14.82 16.96
N GLN A 42 15.58 14.23 16.49
CA GLN A 42 16.50 14.88 15.54
C GLN A 42 16.51 14.17 14.19
N ARG A 43 16.67 14.96 13.12
CA ARG A 43 16.93 14.42 11.78
C ARG A 43 18.36 13.92 11.71
N VAL A 44 18.53 12.70 11.22
CA VAL A 44 19.83 12.01 11.20
C VAL A 44 20.13 11.46 9.82
N LYS A 45 21.41 11.15 9.56
CA LYS A 45 21.81 10.44 8.34
C LYS A 45 21.54 8.95 8.49
N ALA A 46 21.22 8.29 7.38
CA ALA A 46 21.02 6.83 7.31
C ALA A 46 22.19 6.00 7.89
N SER A 47 23.41 6.55 7.84
CA SER A 47 24.63 5.94 8.37
C SER A 47 24.85 6.09 9.88
N ARG A 48 24.02 6.86 10.60
CA ARG A 48 24.11 6.99 12.07
C ARG A 48 23.99 5.61 12.71
N SER A 49 24.79 5.33 13.73
CA SER A 49 24.63 4.12 14.54
C SER A 49 23.43 4.24 15.46
N VAL A 50 22.63 3.17 15.59
CA VAL A 50 21.52 3.09 16.55
C VAL A 50 22.00 2.40 17.83
N ASN A 51 21.50 2.88 18.97
CA ASN A 51 21.81 2.32 20.28
C ASN A 51 20.54 1.80 20.97
N LEU A 52 20.71 0.89 21.92
CA LEU A 52 19.62 0.50 22.83
C LEU A 52 19.12 1.73 23.59
N GLY A 53 17.80 1.86 23.72
CA GLY A 53 17.13 2.99 24.34
C GLY A 53 16.96 4.23 23.46
N ASP A 54 17.51 4.26 22.23
CA ASP A 54 17.22 5.35 21.30
C ASP A 54 15.70 5.41 21.04
N SER A 55 15.14 6.62 21.09
CA SER A 55 13.77 6.90 20.63
C SER A 55 13.80 7.12 19.13
N VAL A 56 13.00 6.37 18.36
CA VAL A 56 12.95 6.46 16.90
C VAL A 56 11.51 6.72 16.48
N ARG A 57 11.28 7.87 15.82
CA ARG A 57 10.01 8.20 15.17
C ARG A 57 10.09 7.80 13.70
N VAL A 58 9.16 6.97 13.24
CA VAL A 58 9.08 6.49 11.85
C VAL A 58 7.72 6.85 11.26
N HIS A 59 7.71 7.61 10.17
CA HIS A 59 6.51 7.89 9.38
C HIS A 59 6.37 6.85 8.25
N ARG A 60 5.24 6.12 8.24
CA ARG A 60 4.93 5.10 7.23
C ARG A 60 3.47 5.25 6.77
N GLY A 61 3.29 5.69 5.53
CA GLY A 61 1.96 6.00 5.00
C GLY A 61 1.28 7.06 5.86
N PHE A 62 0.09 6.74 6.37
CA PHE A 62 -0.65 7.60 7.30
C PHE A 62 -0.27 7.43 8.77
N ASP A 63 0.48 6.36 9.10
CA ASP A 63 0.79 6.02 10.47
C ASP A 63 2.16 6.58 10.88
N THR A 64 2.24 7.04 12.12
CA THR A 64 3.49 7.45 12.77
C THR A 64 3.74 6.53 13.94
N TYR A 65 4.95 5.98 14.01
CA TYR A 65 5.38 5.10 15.10
C TYR A 65 6.45 5.81 15.91
N ASP A 66 6.20 6.02 17.21
CA ASP A 66 7.22 6.39 18.17
C ASP A 66 7.63 5.14 18.97
N ILE A 67 8.85 4.67 18.74
CA ILE A 67 9.38 3.43 19.30
C ILE A 67 10.66 3.65 20.10
N ILE A 68 10.94 2.74 21.02
CA ILE A 68 12.19 2.66 21.78
C ILE A 68 12.94 1.39 21.34
N VAL A 69 14.22 1.53 21.03
CA VAL A 69 15.07 0.41 20.60
C VAL A 69 15.38 -0.52 21.77
N GLN A 70 14.93 -1.78 21.70
CA GLN A 70 15.12 -2.81 22.73
C GLN A 70 16.17 -3.87 22.33
N GLY A 71 16.48 -4.00 21.05
CA GLY A 71 17.43 -4.97 20.54
C GLY A 71 18.22 -4.46 19.34
N LEU A 72 19.47 -4.90 19.21
CA LEU A 72 20.35 -4.57 18.11
C LEU A 72 20.66 -5.83 17.30
N THR A 73 20.22 -5.87 16.04
CA THR A 73 20.60 -6.91 15.09
C THR A 73 20.81 -6.33 13.70
N ASP A 74 21.73 -6.93 12.97
CA ASP A 74 22.06 -6.57 11.59
C ASP A 74 21.53 -7.63 10.59
N LYS A 75 20.83 -8.66 11.11
CA LYS A 75 20.17 -9.72 10.36
C LYS A 75 18.66 -9.53 10.42
N ARG A 76 18.00 -9.63 9.27
CA ARG A 76 16.55 -9.59 9.18
C ARG A 76 15.96 -10.96 9.49
N GLY A 77 15.27 -11.05 10.63
CA GLY A 77 14.56 -12.26 11.06
C GLY A 77 13.09 -12.29 10.64
N SER A 78 12.35 -13.24 11.22
CA SER A 78 10.90 -13.33 11.12
C SER A 78 10.22 -12.09 11.72
N ALA A 79 8.92 -11.91 11.45
CA ALA A 79 8.15 -10.82 12.06
C ALA A 79 8.20 -10.85 13.59
N THR A 80 8.09 -12.05 14.18
CA THR A 80 8.19 -12.25 15.63
C THR A 80 9.52 -11.78 16.20
N ILE A 81 10.64 -12.10 15.53
CA ILE A 81 11.97 -11.65 15.98
C ILE A 81 12.13 -10.14 15.80
N ALA A 82 11.61 -9.57 14.71
CA ALA A 82 11.70 -8.14 14.48
C ALA A 82 10.95 -7.33 15.54
N GLN A 83 9.82 -7.86 16.02
CA GLN A 83 8.99 -7.21 17.04
C GLN A 83 9.68 -7.15 18.42
N THR A 84 10.64 -8.02 18.70
CA THR A 84 11.42 -7.94 19.96
C THR A 84 12.50 -6.87 19.93
N LEU A 85 12.79 -6.29 18.76
CA LEU A 85 13.83 -5.27 18.62
C LEU A 85 13.39 -3.90 19.12
N TYR A 86 12.09 -3.67 19.29
CA TYR A 86 11.57 -2.37 19.72
C TYR A 86 10.28 -2.50 20.52
N SER A 87 9.99 -1.47 21.32
CA SER A 87 8.70 -1.28 21.97
C SER A 87 8.09 0.03 21.50
N GLU A 88 6.85 0.00 21.03
CA GLU A 88 6.10 1.22 20.72
C GLU A 88 5.61 1.89 22.00
N THR A 89 5.67 3.23 22.04
CA THR A 89 5.16 4.00 23.18
C THR A 89 3.63 3.92 23.27
N PRO A 90 3.04 3.89 24.48
CA PRO A 90 1.59 3.90 24.65
C PRO A 90 0.91 5.08 23.93
N GLU A 91 1.56 6.24 23.93
CA GLU A 91 1.07 7.45 23.26
C GLU A 91 1.01 7.28 21.74
N SER A 92 2.02 6.63 21.15
CA SER A 92 2.03 6.30 19.70
C SER A 92 0.92 5.32 19.35
N VAL A 93 0.72 4.28 20.17
CA VAL A 93 -0.38 3.31 19.99
C VAL A 93 -1.72 4.03 20.02
N ALA A 94 -1.97 4.86 21.05
CA ALA A 94 -3.21 5.61 21.19
C ALA A 94 -3.46 6.55 20.01
N LYS A 95 -2.43 7.30 19.56
CA LYS A 95 -2.54 8.17 18.37
C LYS A 95 -2.90 7.39 17.11
N ARG A 96 -2.31 6.22 16.90
CA ARG A 96 -2.65 5.38 15.74
C ARG A 96 -4.04 4.78 15.85
N GLU A 97 -4.46 4.35 17.03
CA GLU A 97 -5.81 3.84 17.27
C GLU A 97 -6.85 4.93 17.04
N GLU A 98 -6.63 6.14 17.55
CA GLU A 98 -7.49 7.30 17.31
C GLU A 98 -7.52 7.68 15.82
N ALA A 99 -6.36 7.79 15.17
CA ALA A 99 -6.30 8.06 13.72
C ALA A 99 -6.98 6.94 12.90
N THR A 100 -6.87 5.69 13.32
CA THR A 100 -7.57 4.55 12.70
C THR A 100 -9.07 4.63 12.94
N ALA A 101 -9.50 4.94 14.16
CA ALA A 101 -10.90 5.10 14.52
C ALA A 101 -11.53 6.28 13.80
N MET A 102 -10.81 7.40 13.65
CA MET A 102 -11.25 8.58 12.93
C MET A 102 -11.37 8.31 11.43
N ARG A 103 -10.37 7.64 10.83
CA ARG A 103 -10.46 7.14 9.44
C ARG A 103 -11.63 6.17 9.27
N LYS A 104 -11.81 5.25 10.22
CA LYS A 104 -12.93 4.30 10.21
C LYS A 104 -14.28 4.99 10.39
N ALA A 105 -14.37 6.04 11.20
CA ALA A 105 -15.59 6.81 11.44
C ALA A 105 -15.94 7.71 10.24
N GLN A 106 -14.93 8.32 9.62
CA GLN A 106 -15.09 9.02 8.34
C GLN A 106 -15.55 8.06 7.24
N ASN A 107 -15.03 6.83 7.24
CA ASN A 107 -15.48 5.77 6.33
C ASN A 107 -16.74 5.03 6.83
N ALA A 108 -17.26 5.27 8.04
CA ALA A 108 -18.43 4.55 8.58
C ALA A 108 -19.76 5.08 8.02
N GLY A 109 -19.74 6.22 7.33
CA GLY A 109 -20.82 6.65 6.44
C GLY A 109 -20.91 5.81 5.16
N MET A 110 -19.86 5.06 4.84
CA MET A 110 -19.78 4.11 3.72
C MET A 110 -20.37 2.76 4.18
N ARG A 111 -21.69 2.64 4.15
CA ARG A 111 -22.32 1.33 4.37
C ARG A 111 -21.97 0.45 3.17
N PRO A 112 -21.46 -0.79 3.34
CA PRO A 112 -21.57 -1.78 2.28
C PRO A 112 -23.05 -1.87 1.95
N SER A 113 -23.43 -1.57 0.70
CA SER A 113 -24.84 -1.57 0.32
C SER A 113 -25.48 -2.90 0.70
N GLU A 114 -26.51 -2.89 1.55
CA GLU A 114 -27.32 -4.09 1.82
C GLU A 114 -28.06 -4.45 0.52
N GLY A 115 -27.55 -5.49 -0.13
CA GLY A 115 -27.99 -5.97 -1.43
C GLY A 115 -26.78 -6.46 -2.22
N ARG A 116 -26.92 -7.59 -2.93
CA ARG A 116 -25.88 -8.04 -3.88
C ARG A 116 -25.61 -6.85 -4.81
N PRO A 117 -24.40 -6.25 -4.81
CA PRO A 117 -24.17 -5.02 -5.53
C PRO A 117 -24.35 -5.32 -7.03
N SER A 118 -25.47 -4.86 -7.57
CA SER A 118 -25.90 -5.18 -8.92
C SER A 118 -25.42 -4.05 -9.83
N GLY A 119 -24.58 -4.37 -10.81
CA GLY A 119 -24.09 -3.43 -11.79
C GLY A 119 -25.14 -2.92 -12.79
N ARG A 120 -26.35 -3.49 -12.82
CA ARG A 120 -27.37 -3.25 -13.87
C ARG A 120 -27.79 -1.79 -14.08
N ASN A 121 -27.63 -0.93 -13.08
CA ASN A 121 -27.98 0.49 -13.15
C ASN A 121 -26.77 1.42 -13.00
N ARG A 122 -25.54 0.88 -13.00
CA ARG A 122 -24.31 1.67 -12.85
C ARG A 122 -23.73 1.94 -14.23
N ARG A 123 -23.76 3.20 -14.67
CA ARG A 123 -23.13 3.64 -15.91
C ARG A 123 -22.13 4.73 -15.55
N GLY A 124 -20.86 4.44 -15.74
CA GLY A 124 -19.75 5.32 -15.42
C GLY A 124 -18.55 4.97 -16.27
N LYS A 125 -17.67 5.96 -16.46
CA LYS A 125 -16.39 5.75 -17.14
C LYS A 125 -15.41 5.06 -16.20
N VAL A 126 -14.52 4.28 -16.77
CA VAL A 126 -13.39 3.66 -16.05
C VAL A 126 -12.18 4.56 -16.17
N VAL A 127 -11.46 4.74 -15.06
CA VAL A 127 -10.19 5.46 -15.04
C VAL A 127 -9.07 4.51 -15.43
N LEU A 128 -8.26 4.89 -16.41
CA LEU A 128 -7.03 4.20 -16.77
C LEU A 128 -5.83 5.13 -16.59
N ILE A 129 -4.70 4.54 -16.19
CA ILE A 129 -3.40 5.19 -16.09
C ILE A 129 -2.44 4.63 -17.14
N GLU A 130 -1.68 5.50 -17.79
CA GLU A 130 -0.63 5.09 -18.72
C GLU A 130 0.64 4.69 -17.97
N ARG A 131 1.11 3.45 -18.15
CA ARG A 131 2.30 2.93 -17.46
C ARG A 131 3.58 3.54 -18.02
N ARG A 132 4.47 3.96 -17.11
CA ARG A 132 5.79 4.52 -17.46
C ARG A 132 6.87 3.46 -17.69
N TYR A 133 6.72 2.29 -17.10
CA TYR A 133 7.72 1.20 -17.13
C TYR A 133 7.10 -0.13 -17.56
N GLU A 134 7.92 -0.96 -18.21
CA GLU A 134 7.49 -2.26 -18.71
C GLU A 134 6.84 -3.16 -17.63
N PRO A 135 5.80 -3.93 -18.00
CA PRO A 135 5.11 -3.95 -19.30
C PRO A 135 4.39 -2.63 -19.62
N LEU A 136 4.54 -2.14 -20.86
CA LEU A 136 3.91 -0.89 -21.31
C LEU A 136 2.42 -1.10 -21.64
N GLY A 137 1.65 -0.01 -21.62
CA GLY A 137 0.22 -0.01 -21.90
C GLY A 137 -0.58 0.74 -20.85
N TRP A 138 -1.91 0.74 -21.03
CA TRP A 138 -2.85 1.32 -20.09
C TRP A 138 -3.18 0.31 -18.98
N ALA A 139 -3.32 0.79 -17.76
CA ALA A 139 -3.62 -0.03 -16.61
C ALA A 139 -4.74 0.56 -15.76
N LEU A 140 -5.37 -0.31 -14.98
CA LEU A 140 -6.25 0.12 -13.90
C LEU A 140 -5.35 0.71 -12.80
N PRO A 141 -5.80 1.75 -12.11
CA PRO A 141 -5.09 2.29 -10.96
C PRO A 141 -4.98 1.22 -9.87
N GLY A 142 -3.86 1.20 -9.17
CA GLY A 142 -3.60 0.26 -8.09
C GLY A 142 -2.13 0.03 -7.84
N GLY A 143 -1.84 -0.39 -6.62
CA GLY A 143 -0.49 -0.65 -6.16
C GLY A 143 -0.41 -1.79 -5.16
N PHE A 144 0.66 -1.80 -4.39
CA PHE A 144 0.94 -2.89 -3.46
C PHE A 144 0.24 -2.65 -2.12
N VAL A 145 -0.24 -3.74 -1.53
CA VAL A 145 -0.79 -3.75 -0.17
C VAL A 145 0.37 -3.68 0.81
N ASP A 146 0.30 -2.74 1.74
CA ASP A 146 1.31 -2.60 2.78
C ASP A 146 1.22 -3.71 3.83
N VAL A 147 2.35 -4.10 4.42
CA VAL A 147 2.34 -5.07 5.54
C VAL A 147 1.56 -4.48 6.71
N GLY A 148 0.50 -5.18 7.12
CA GLY A 148 -0.44 -4.74 8.16
C GLY A 148 -1.67 -3.99 7.62
N GLU A 149 -1.72 -3.74 6.32
CA GLU A 149 -2.84 -3.06 5.65
C GLU A 149 -3.89 -4.08 5.16
N ARG A 150 -5.16 -3.65 5.18
CA ARG A 150 -6.27 -4.39 4.57
C ARG A 150 -6.31 -4.13 3.05
N LEU A 151 -6.81 -5.09 2.27
CA LEU A 151 -6.95 -4.94 0.82
C LEU A 151 -7.82 -3.73 0.44
N GLU A 152 -8.90 -3.53 1.17
CA GLU A 152 -9.83 -2.41 0.99
C GLU A 152 -9.15 -1.06 1.25
N SER A 153 -8.35 -0.99 2.32
CA SER A 153 -7.60 0.21 2.67
C SER A 153 -6.54 0.54 1.62
N ALA A 154 -5.84 -0.48 1.10
CA ALA A 154 -4.89 -0.31 0.01
C ALA A 154 -5.57 0.24 -1.25
N ALA A 155 -6.70 -0.33 -1.68
CA ALA A 155 -7.41 0.12 -2.87
C ALA A 155 -7.84 1.61 -2.77
N VAL A 156 -8.35 2.04 -1.62
CA VAL A 156 -8.73 3.45 -1.39
C VAL A 156 -7.50 4.36 -1.36
N ARG A 157 -6.42 3.95 -0.69
CA ARG A 157 -5.17 4.72 -0.63
C ARG A 157 -4.56 4.89 -2.03
N GLU A 158 -4.41 3.80 -2.78
CA GLU A 158 -3.82 3.82 -4.12
C GLU A 158 -4.64 4.67 -5.09
N ALA A 159 -5.98 4.61 -5.03
CA ALA A 159 -6.83 5.51 -5.83
C ALA A 159 -6.60 6.99 -5.49
N LYS A 160 -6.42 7.32 -4.21
CA LYS A 160 -6.12 8.69 -3.79
C LYS A 160 -4.71 9.12 -4.19
N GLU A 161 -3.73 8.24 -4.07
CA GLU A 161 -2.33 8.51 -4.37
C GLU A 161 -2.07 8.62 -5.87
N GLU A 162 -2.62 7.72 -6.70
CA GLU A 162 -2.31 7.66 -8.14
C GLU A 162 -3.18 8.57 -9.00
N ILE A 163 -4.46 8.73 -8.65
CA ILE A 163 -5.45 9.44 -9.48
C ILE A 163 -6.21 10.55 -8.76
N SER A 164 -5.83 10.87 -7.52
CA SER A 164 -6.44 11.93 -6.71
C SER A 164 -7.96 11.78 -6.50
N LEU A 165 -8.49 10.57 -6.57
CA LEU A 165 -9.92 10.31 -6.37
C LEU A 165 -10.17 9.70 -5.00
N GLU A 166 -11.22 10.18 -4.33
CA GLU A 166 -11.81 9.48 -3.20
C GLU A 166 -12.80 8.46 -3.74
N VAL A 167 -12.68 7.21 -3.27
CA VAL A 167 -13.41 6.07 -3.81
C VAL A 167 -14.18 5.37 -2.69
N GLU A 168 -15.47 5.16 -2.93
CA GLU A 168 -16.32 4.26 -2.16
C GLU A 168 -16.24 2.85 -2.75
N LEU A 169 -15.72 1.88 -2.00
CA LEU A 169 -15.68 0.50 -2.47
C LEU A 169 -17.06 -0.14 -2.40
N VAL A 170 -17.44 -0.77 -3.51
CA VAL A 170 -18.74 -1.41 -3.70
C VAL A 170 -18.62 -2.91 -3.42
N CYS A 171 -17.66 -3.57 -4.07
CA CYS A 171 -17.37 -4.99 -3.84
C CYS A 171 -16.01 -5.40 -4.39
N LEU A 172 -15.50 -6.54 -3.91
CA LEU A 172 -14.42 -7.26 -4.58
C LEU A 172 -14.95 -7.89 -5.88
N LEU A 173 -14.42 -7.46 -7.03
CA LEU A 173 -14.74 -8.05 -8.33
C LEU A 173 -14.12 -9.44 -8.46
N GLY A 174 -12.87 -9.61 -8.03
CA GLY A 174 -12.19 -10.90 -8.15
C GLY A 174 -10.72 -10.85 -7.77
N CYS A 175 -10.14 -12.03 -7.66
CA CYS A 175 -8.70 -12.22 -7.50
C CYS A 175 -8.11 -12.81 -8.78
N TYR A 176 -7.06 -12.18 -9.29
CA TYR A 176 -6.38 -12.55 -10.52
C TYR A 176 -4.96 -12.99 -10.16
N SER A 177 -4.70 -14.29 -10.30
CA SER A 177 -3.51 -14.94 -9.74
C SER A 177 -2.82 -15.90 -10.71
N ASP A 178 -3.16 -15.84 -11.99
CA ASP A 178 -2.50 -16.63 -13.04
C ASP A 178 -0.97 -16.38 -12.96
N PRO A 179 -0.12 -17.42 -12.81
CA PRO A 179 1.33 -17.25 -12.76
C PRO A 179 1.92 -16.51 -13.95
N GLU A 180 1.28 -16.55 -15.12
CA GLU A 180 1.76 -15.94 -16.38
C GLU A 180 1.31 -14.49 -16.56
N ARG A 181 0.44 -13.96 -15.70
CA ARG A 181 -0.13 -12.61 -15.87
C ARG A 181 0.89 -11.46 -15.81
N ASP A 182 2.03 -11.70 -15.16
CA ASP A 182 3.14 -10.76 -15.10
C ASP A 182 4.46 -11.51 -15.30
N ALA A 183 5.10 -11.27 -16.44
CA ALA A 183 6.37 -11.89 -16.81
C ALA A 183 7.52 -11.59 -15.83
N ARG A 184 7.38 -10.57 -14.96
CA ARG A 184 8.40 -10.20 -13.96
C ARG A 184 8.35 -11.08 -12.71
N GLY A 185 7.26 -11.82 -12.51
CA GLY A 185 7.10 -12.75 -11.40
C GLY A 185 5.66 -12.91 -10.95
N HIS A 186 5.40 -13.98 -10.20
CA HIS A 186 4.06 -14.33 -9.74
C HIS A 186 3.47 -13.24 -8.83
N THR A 187 2.43 -12.57 -9.33
CA THR A 187 1.74 -11.47 -8.66
C THR A 187 0.26 -11.78 -8.60
N VAL A 188 -0.37 -11.54 -7.46
CA VAL A 188 -1.83 -11.65 -7.29
C VAL A 188 -2.43 -10.26 -7.17
N SER A 189 -3.48 -9.98 -7.95
CA SER A 189 -4.25 -8.73 -7.88
C SER A 189 -5.66 -9.00 -7.37
N ALA A 190 -6.01 -8.42 -6.23
CA ALA A 190 -7.40 -8.33 -5.77
C ALA A 190 -8.01 -7.03 -6.30
N VAL A 191 -9.04 -7.13 -7.13
CA VAL A 191 -9.62 -5.97 -7.83
C VAL A 191 -10.96 -5.63 -7.20
N PHE A 192 -11.14 -4.35 -6.84
CA PHE A 192 -12.40 -3.83 -6.34
C PHE A 192 -13.12 -3.00 -7.39
N ILE A 193 -14.45 -3.04 -7.34
CA ILE A 193 -15.30 -2.03 -7.97
C ILE A 193 -15.54 -0.95 -6.92
N GLY A 194 -15.42 0.31 -7.33
CA GLY A 194 -15.74 1.44 -6.48
C GLY A 194 -16.38 2.59 -7.26
N ASP A 195 -17.18 3.38 -6.55
CA ASP A 195 -17.71 4.64 -7.05
C ASP A 195 -16.75 5.76 -6.68
N ALA A 196 -16.40 6.61 -7.64
CA ALA A 196 -15.53 7.74 -7.43
C ALA A 196 -16.24 9.03 -7.85
N GLN A 197 -16.03 10.10 -7.08
CA GLN A 197 -16.50 11.44 -7.44
C GLN A 197 -15.31 12.38 -7.61
N GLY A 198 -15.46 13.35 -8.51
CA GLY A 198 -14.43 14.34 -8.82
C GLY A 198 -13.77 14.14 -10.17
N LYS A 199 -12.73 14.92 -10.44
CA LYS A 199 -11.95 14.88 -11.68
C LYS A 199 -10.63 14.18 -11.38
N PRO A 200 -10.30 13.07 -12.07
CA PRO A 200 -9.05 12.38 -11.81
C PRO A 200 -7.86 13.23 -12.26
N VAL A 201 -6.81 13.23 -11.45
CA VAL A 201 -5.55 13.92 -11.71
C VAL A 201 -4.42 12.94 -11.45
N ALA A 202 -3.56 12.76 -12.47
CA ALA A 202 -2.41 11.88 -12.39
C ALA A 202 -1.43 12.40 -11.34
N ALA A 203 -0.91 11.50 -10.50
CA ALA A 203 0.29 11.79 -9.75
C ALA A 203 1.50 12.00 -10.68
N ASP A 204 2.53 12.69 -10.19
CA ASP A 204 3.75 13.06 -10.96
C ASP A 204 4.43 11.87 -11.68
N ASP A 205 4.20 10.63 -11.24
CA ASP A 205 4.79 9.42 -11.79
C ASP A 205 4.01 8.77 -12.95
N ALA A 206 2.74 9.14 -13.18
CA ALA A 206 1.91 8.66 -14.28
C ALA A 206 1.93 9.66 -15.46
N LYS A 207 2.09 9.16 -16.70
CA LYS A 207 2.17 10.04 -17.89
C LYS A 207 0.85 10.72 -18.21
N THR A 208 -0.25 9.97 -18.12
CA THR A 208 -1.57 10.38 -18.59
C THR A 208 -2.67 9.58 -17.89
N ILE A 209 -3.83 10.21 -17.66
CA ILE A 209 -5.08 9.54 -17.28
C ILE A 209 -6.05 9.57 -18.45
N ALA A 210 -6.78 8.47 -18.65
CA ALA A 210 -7.92 8.39 -19.55
C ALA A 210 -9.19 8.01 -18.78
N LEU A 211 -10.31 8.61 -19.17
CA LEU A 211 -11.66 8.20 -18.77
C LEU A 211 -12.31 7.50 -19.95
N VAL A 212 -12.42 6.18 -19.88
CA VAL A 212 -12.89 5.33 -20.97
C VAL A 212 -14.24 4.72 -20.68
N GLU A 213 -15.00 4.38 -21.72
CA GLU A 213 -16.18 3.55 -21.55
C GLU A 213 -15.76 2.11 -21.18
N PRO A 214 -16.58 1.35 -20.42
CA PRO A 214 -16.24 -0.02 -20.03
C PRO A 214 -15.97 -0.99 -21.19
N ASP A 215 -16.48 -0.68 -22.38
CA ASP A 215 -16.33 -1.44 -23.63
C ASP A 215 -15.26 -0.86 -24.57
N ASP A 216 -14.52 0.16 -24.13
CA ASP A 216 -13.45 0.75 -24.91
C ASP A 216 -12.35 -0.28 -25.25
N GLN A 217 -11.98 -0.30 -26.53
CA GLN A 217 -10.88 -1.11 -27.06
C GLN A 217 -9.75 -0.26 -27.64
N SER A 218 -9.86 1.07 -27.56
CA SER A 218 -8.87 1.99 -28.14
C SER A 218 -7.62 2.15 -27.26
N HIS A 219 -7.66 1.72 -26.00
CA HIS A 219 -6.56 1.77 -25.05
C HIS A 219 -6.02 0.36 -24.77
N PRO A 220 -4.91 -0.08 -25.41
CA PRO A 220 -4.33 -1.39 -25.17
C PRO A 220 -3.92 -1.55 -23.70
N LEU A 221 -4.51 -2.56 -23.05
CA LEU A 221 -4.34 -2.78 -21.63
C LEU A 221 -3.11 -3.65 -21.34
N ALA A 222 -2.36 -3.30 -20.30
CA ALA A 222 -1.23 -4.06 -19.81
C ALA A 222 -1.69 -5.27 -18.97
N PHE A 223 -0.81 -6.27 -18.84
CA PHE A 223 -1.07 -7.50 -18.09
C PHE A 223 -2.33 -8.22 -18.58
N ASP A 224 -3.11 -8.76 -17.66
CA ASP A 224 -4.42 -9.37 -17.86
C ASP A 224 -5.58 -8.38 -17.65
N HIS A 225 -5.34 -7.06 -17.68
CA HIS A 225 -6.39 -6.08 -17.39
C HIS A 225 -7.56 -6.12 -18.39
N GLY A 226 -7.34 -6.62 -19.61
CA GLY A 226 -8.42 -6.92 -20.55
C GLY A 226 -9.41 -7.96 -20.02
N LEU A 227 -8.93 -8.97 -19.29
CA LEU A 227 -9.77 -9.95 -18.60
C LEU A 227 -10.54 -9.30 -17.44
N ILE A 228 -9.87 -8.44 -16.67
CA ILE A 228 -10.49 -7.69 -15.57
C ILE A 228 -11.64 -6.82 -16.10
N MET A 229 -11.42 -6.09 -17.20
CA MET A 229 -12.45 -5.28 -17.85
C MET A 229 -13.60 -6.12 -18.41
N LYS A 230 -13.33 -7.33 -18.90
CA LYS A 230 -14.37 -8.29 -19.32
C LYS A 230 -15.23 -8.73 -18.14
N ASP A 231 -14.62 -9.05 -17.01
CA ASP A 231 -15.36 -9.42 -15.79
C ASP A 231 -16.16 -8.24 -15.24
N TYR A 232 -15.61 -7.02 -15.30
CA TYR A 232 -16.33 -5.81 -14.91
C TYR A 232 -17.58 -5.59 -15.77
N ARG A 233 -17.47 -5.74 -17.10
CA ARG A 233 -18.64 -5.69 -18.00
C ARG A 233 -19.68 -6.75 -17.68
N ARG A 234 -19.24 -8.00 -17.44
CA ARG A 234 -20.14 -9.07 -16.99
C ARG A 234 -20.85 -8.70 -15.69
N TRP A 235 -20.16 -8.07 -14.75
CA TRP A 235 -20.75 -7.60 -13.50
C TRP A 235 -21.76 -6.47 -13.73
N LEU A 236 -21.49 -5.54 -14.66
CA LEU A 236 -22.46 -4.52 -15.08
C LEU A 236 -23.76 -5.15 -15.63
N GLU A 237 -23.66 -6.19 -16.43
CA GLU A 237 -24.81 -6.85 -17.07
C GLU A 237 -25.59 -7.77 -16.11
N THR A 238 -24.86 -8.53 -15.28
CA THR A 238 -25.42 -9.65 -14.51
C THR A 238 -25.46 -9.41 -13.00
N GLY A 239 -24.63 -8.50 -12.48
CA GLY A 239 -24.39 -8.32 -11.05
C GLY A 239 -23.52 -9.43 -10.43
N GLU A 240 -22.97 -10.33 -11.24
CA GLU A 240 -22.09 -11.40 -10.78
C GLU A 240 -20.62 -11.01 -10.89
N VAL A 241 -19.90 -11.18 -9.77
CA VAL A 241 -18.45 -11.00 -9.69
C VAL A 241 -17.71 -12.04 -10.53
N ALA A 242 -16.40 -11.84 -10.71
CA ALA A 242 -15.54 -12.71 -11.51
C ALA A 242 -15.67 -14.18 -11.07
N PRO A 243 -15.75 -15.13 -12.02
CA PRO A 243 -15.79 -16.54 -11.70
C PRO A 243 -14.44 -17.00 -11.11
N LEU A 244 -14.48 -18.11 -10.37
CA LEU A 244 -13.25 -18.81 -9.97
C LEU A 244 -12.55 -19.36 -11.21
N ARG A 245 -11.22 -19.35 -11.17
CA ARG A 245 -10.34 -19.85 -12.22
C ARG A 245 -9.39 -20.85 -11.59
N PHE A 246 -9.26 -22.03 -12.20
CA PHE A 246 -8.46 -23.16 -11.75
C PHE A 246 -7.41 -23.48 -12.80
#